data_AF-A0A2P6MRT9-F1
#
_entry.id   AF-A0A2P6MRT9-F1
#
_cell.length_a   1.000
_cell.length_b   1.000
_cell.length_c   1.000
_cell.angle_alpha   90.00
_cell.angle_beta   90.00
_cell.angle_gamma   90.00
#
_symmetry.space_group_name_H-M   'P 1'
#
loop_
_entity.id
_entity.type
_entity.pdbx_description
1 polymer ?
#
loop_
_entity_poly.entity_id
_entity_poly.type
_entity_poly.pdbx_seq_one_letter_code
_entity_poly.pdbx_strand_id
1 'polypeptide(L)'
;MVDFGKKVTIEKILITFQGGFVATEVLFKSSVDGGDFEQISEFHPSDDNSCQTFSLSEPVQAEKVQLVFPKSTDFYGRITIYRLDILGSQ
;
A
#
# COMPACT_ATOMS: atom_id res chain seq x y z
N MET A 1 4.70 7.49 -2.45
CA MET A 1 3.79 7.69 -3.61
C MET A 1 4.45 7.05 -4.82
N VAL A 2 3.68 6.36 -5.65
CA VAL A 2 4.13 5.81 -6.94
C VAL A 2 3.29 6.46 -8.02
N ASP A 3 3.95 6.92 -9.08
CA ASP A 3 3.32 7.48 -10.28
C ASP A 3 3.61 6.55 -11.44
N PHE A 4 2.57 5.99 -12.05
CA PHE A 4 2.69 5.05 -13.17
C PHE A 4 2.84 5.76 -14.52
N GLY A 5 2.61 7.08 -14.58
CA GLY A 5 2.64 7.88 -15.81
C GLY A 5 1.53 7.54 -16.81
N LYS A 6 0.62 6.64 -16.46
CA LYS A 6 -0.55 6.22 -17.25
C LYS A 6 -1.59 5.58 -16.35
N LYS A 7 -2.82 5.47 -16.86
CA LYS A 7 -3.88 4.71 -16.19
C LYS A 7 -3.52 3.23 -16.14
N VAL A 8 -3.56 2.68 -14.94
CA VAL A 8 -3.42 1.25 -14.68
C VAL A 8 -4.55 0.80 -13.76
N THR A 9 -4.86 -0.49 -13.80
CA THR A 9 -5.82 -1.11 -12.89
C THR A 9 -5.06 -1.87 -11.83
N ILE A 10 -5.32 -1.59 -10.56
CA ILE A 10 -4.65 -2.19 -9.41
C ILE A 10 -5.59 -3.18 -8.77
N GLU A 11 -5.09 -4.35 -8.43
CA GLU A 11 -5.88 -5.43 -7.85
C GLU A 11 -5.33 -5.84 -6.48
N LYS A 12 -4.00 -5.85 -6.31
CA LYS A 12 -3.34 -6.39 -5.12
C LYS A 12 -2.08 -5.61 -4.78
N ILE A 13 -1.79 -5.56 -3.49
CA ILE A 13 -0.55 -5.00 -2.94
C ILE A 13 0.14 -6.09 -2.13
N LEU A 14 1.42 -6.32 -2.40
CA LEU A 14 2.26 -7.24 -1.62
C LEU A 14 3.29 -6.42 -0.86
N ILE A 15 3.36 -6.63 0.45
CA ILE A 15 4.29 -5.92 1.31
C ILE A 15 5.03 -6.94 2.18
N THR A 16 6.35 -6.79 2.26
CA THR A 16 7.17 -7.50 3.25
C THR A 16 7.82 -6.46 4.14
N PHE A 17 7.54 -6.54 5.43
CA PHE A 17 8.17 -5.69 6.44
C PHE A 17 9.37 -6.40 7.07
N GLN A 18 10.21 -5.63 7.76
CA GLN A 18 11.11 -6.17 8.76
C GLN A 18 10.30 -6.41 10.06
N GLY A 19 10.31 -7.64 10.58
CA GLY A 19 9.69 -7.94 11.87
C GLY A 19 10.20 -7.00 12.98
N GLY A 20 9.28 -6.49 13.79
CA GLY A 20 9.50 -5.46 14.80
C GLY A 20 9.45 -4.00 14.29
N PHE A 21 9.33 -3.78 12.97
CA PHE A 21 9.26 -2.46 12.33
C PHE A 21 8.10 -2.41 11.33
N VAL A 22 6.93 -2.82 11.79
CA VAL A 22 5.76 -3.06 10.94
C VAL A 22 4.74 -1.95 11.10
N ALA A 23 4.13 -1.53 9.99
CA ALA A 23 2.96 -0.69 10.06
C ALA A 23 1.76 -1.52 10.51
N THR A 24 1.08 -1.13 11.59
CA THR A 24 -0.14 -1.83 12.04
C THR A 24 -1.38 -1.45 11.24
N GLU A 25 -1.28 -0.37 10.47
CA GLU A 25 -2.33 0.19 9.64
C GLU A 25 -1.68 0.77 8.39
N VAL A 26 -2.25 0.46 7.22
CA VAL A 26 -1.81 0.97 5.92
C VAL A 26 -3.03 1.47 5.17
N LEU A 27 -3.09 2.77 4.92
CA LEU A 27 -4.13 3.38 4.08
C LEU A 27 -3.65 3.39 2.64
N PHE A 28 -4.38 2.71 1.77
CA PHE A 28 -4.16 2.72 0.33
C PHE A 28 -5.03 3.78 -0.32
N LYS A 29 -4.39 4.73 -1.00
CA LYS A 29 -5.03 5.82 -1.71
C LYS A 29 -4.66 5.80 -3.18
N SER A 30 -5.57 6.23 -4.04
CA SER A 30 -5.35 6.40 -5.47
C SER A 30 -5.75 7.78 -5.95
N SER A 31 -5.15 8.20 -7.06
CA SER A 31 -5.52 9.38 -7.82
C SER A 31 -5.57 8.99 -9.30
N VAL A 32 -6.58 9.48 -10.00
CA VAL A 32 -6.84 9.25 -11.43
C VAL A 32 -7.18 10.57 -12.09
N ASP A 33 -6.85 10.75 -13.36
CA ASP A 33 -7.17 11.94 -14.15
C ASP A 33 -6.66 13.25 -13.52
N GLY A 34 -5.53 13.19 -12.81
CA GLY A 34 -4.97 14.33 -12.08
C GLY A 34 -5.79 14.80 -10.88
N GLY A 35 -6.77 14.02 -10.42
CA GLY A 35 -7.55 14.32 -9.21
C GLY A 35 -6.76 14.16 -7.91
N ASP A 36 -7.40 14.50 -6.78
CA ASP A 36 -6.81 14.32 -5.46
C ASP A 36 -6.69 12.84 -5.05
N PHE A 37 -5.87 12.55 -4.04
CA PHE A 37 -5.76 11.21 -3.49
C PHE A 37 -6.96 10.86 -2.62
N GLU A 38 -7.72 9.85 -3.05
CA GLU A 38 -8.85 9.31 -2.32
C GLU A 38 -8.47 8.00 -1.62
N GLN A 39 -8.94 7.80 -0.39
CA GLN A 39 -8.73 6.55 0.33
C GLN A 39 -9.64 5.47 -0.24
N ILE A 40 -9.02 4.39 -0.70
CA ILE A 40 -9.68 3.26 -1.34
C ILE A 40 -9.80 2.07 -0.39
N SER A 41 -8.74 1.78 0.36
CA SER A 41 -8.71 0.63 1.24
C SER A 41 -7.80 0.86 2.43
N GLU A 42 -7.99 0.04 3.45
CA GLU A 42 -7.21 0.01 4.68
C GLU A 42 -6.77 -1.43 4.93
N PHE A 43 -5.49 -1.61 5.23
CA PHE A 43 -4.90 -2.91 5.51
C PHE A 43 -4.30 -2.96 6.92
N HIS A 44 -4.33 -4.13 7.52
CA HIS A 44 -3.76 -4.40 8.85
C HIS A 44 -2.69 -5.50 8.75
N PRO A 45 -1.43 -5.14 8.47
CA PRO A 45 -0.34 -6.10 8.45
C PRO A 45 -0.09 -6.75 9.82
N SER A 46 0.30 -8.02 9.78
CA SER A 46 0.82 -8.74 10.95
C SER A 46 2.29 -8.41 11.17
N ASP A 47 2.74 -8.39 12.43
CA ASP A 47 4.15 -8.18 12.76
C ASP A 47 4.97 -9.44 12.50
N ASP A 48 5.31 -9.67 11.24
CA ASP A 48 6.18 -10.74 10.79
C ASP A 48 7.08 -10.29 9.62
N ASN A 49 7.99 -11.17 9.21
CA ASN A 49 8.91 -10.94 8.08
C ASN A 49 8.47 -11.65 6.79
N SER A 50 7.22 -12.14 6.75
CA SER A 50 6.69 -12.84 5.59
C SER A 50 6.11 -11.85 4.57
N CYS A 51 5.98 -12.29 3.33
CA CYS A 51 5.32 -11.50 2.30
C CYS A 51 3.80 -11.57 2.50
N GLN A 52 3.20 -10.43 2.84
CA GLN A 52 1.77 -10.31 3.09
C GLN A 52 1.08 -9.72 1.85
N THR A 53 -0.02 -10.35 1.42
CA THR A 53 -0.78 -9.97 0.24
C THR A 53 -2.12 -9.37 0.63
N PHE A 54 -2.38 -8.15 0.20
CA PHE A 54 -3.63 -7.44 0.41
C PHE A 54 -4.34 -7.28 -0.94
N SER A 55 -5.51 -7.90 -1.08
CA SER A 55 -6.35 -7.75 -2.28
C SER A 55 -7.33 -6.62 -2.08
N LEU A 56 -7.53 -5.80 -3.11
CA LEU A 56 -8.57 -4.79 -3.14
C LEU A 56 -9.92 -5.47 -3.37
N SER A 57 -10.98 -4.95 -2.75
CA SER A 57 -12.34 -5.49 -2.91
C SER A 57 -12.81 -5.47 -4.36
N GLU A 58 -12.41 -4.43 -5.09
CA GLU A 58 -12.64 -4.25 -6.52
C GLU A 58 -11.37 -3.72 -7.19
N PRO A 59 -11.13 -4.02 -8.48
CA PRO A 59 -10.02 -3.43 -9.23
C PRO A 59 -10.14 -1.91 -9.30
N VAL A 60 -9.05 -1.20 -9.01
CA VAL A 60 -9.04 0.27 -8.89
C VAL A 60 -8.22 0.87 -10.00
N GLN A 61 -8.84 1.76 -10.78
CA GLN A 61 -8.10 2.56 -11.76
C GLN A 61 -7.33 3.67 -11.06
N ALA A 62 -6.04 3.77 -11.37
CA ALA A 62 -5.16 4.78 -10.81
C ALA A 62 -4.09 5.18 -11.82
N GLU A 63 -3.69 6.44 -11.76
CA GLU A 63 -2.43 6.91 -12.37
C GLU A 63 -1.35 7.05 -11.31
N LYS A 64 -1.77 7.39 -10.08
CA LYS A 64 -0.89 7.54 -8.93
C LYS A 64 -1.49 6.82 -7.74
N VAL A 65 -0.61 6.30 -6.89
CA VAL A 65 -1.00 5.67 -5.63
C VAL A 65 -0.14 6.14 -4.47
N GLN A 66 -0.76 6.15 -3.30
CA GLN A 66 -0.13 6.53 -2.06
C GLN A 66 -0.49 5.53 -0.97
N LEU A 67 0.54 4.99 -0.33
CA LEU A 67 0.40 4.22 0.90
C LEU A 67 0.74 5.17 2.06
N VAL A 68 -0.15 5.27 3.03
CA VAL A 68 0.04 6.05 4.25
C VAL A 68 0.11 5.10 5.43
N PHE A 69 1.10 5.29 6.29
CA PHE A 69 1.35 4.43 7.44
C PHE A 69 1.14 5.23 8.74
N PRO A 70 -0.10 5.39 9.22
CA PRO A 70 -0.40 6.24 10.38
C PRO A 70 0.11 5.67 11.70
N LYS A 71 0.28 4.34 11.79
CA LYS A 71 0.68 3.63 13.01
C LYS A 71 1.74 2.58 12.74
N SER A 72 2.59 2.35 13.74
CA SER A 72 3.76 1.47 13.71
C SER A 72 3.80 0.62 14.98
N THR A 73 4.33 -0.61 14.90
CA THR A 73 4.60 -1.45 16.09
C THR A 73 5.83 -0.97 16.88
N ASP A 74 6.78 -0.30 16.21
CA ASP A 74 7.95 0.28 16.87
C ASP A 74 7.58 1.56 17.65
N PHE A 75 8.12 1.68 18.87
CA PHE A 75 7.88 2.82 19.78
C PHE A 75 8.38 4.17 19.23
N TYR A 76 9.32 4.15 18.28
CA TYR A 76 9.85 5.36 17.64
C TYR A 76 9.19 5.65 16.30
N GLY A 77 8.17 4.87 15.91
CA GLY A 77 7.43 5.05 14.65
C GLY A 77 8.19 4.61 13.40
N ARG A 78 9.26 3.81 13.55
CA ARG A 78 10.04 3.34 12.40
C ARG A 78 9.31 2.19 11.70
N ILE A 79 9.22 2.29 10.38
CA ILE A 79 8.65 1.26 9.51
C ILE A 79 9.69 0.94 8.45
N THR A 80 10.00 -0.35 8.29
CA THR A 80 10.97 -0.82 7.30
C THR A 80 10.29 -1.79 6.35
N ILE A 81 10.28 -1.43 5.06
CA ILE A 81 9.69 -2.24 3.99
C ILE A 81 10.84 -2.81 3.15
N TYR A 82 10.92 -4.14 3.08
CA TYR A 82 11.88 -4.84 2.23
C TYR A 82 11.37 -5.08 0.82
N ARG A 83 10.06 -5.26 0.67
CA ARG A 83 9.43 -5.48 -0.62
C ARG A 83 8.09 -4.78 -0.67
N LEU A 84 7.84 -4.10 -1.78
CA LEU A 84 6.56 -3.51 -2.12
C LEU A 84 6.27 -3.78 -3.59
N ASP A 85 5.28 -4.63 -3.86
CA ASP A 85 4.77 -4.83 -5.21
C ASP A 85 3.33 -4.35 -5.30
N ILE A 86 3.02 -3.66 -6.38
CA ILE A 86 1.66 -3.23 -6.72
C ILE A 86 1.29 -3.98 -7.99
N LEU A 87 0.35 -4.90 -7.88
CA LEU A 87 -0.02 -5.81 -8.96
C LEU A 87 -1.39 -5.44 -9.54
N GLY A 88 -1.51 -5.66 -10.84
CA GLY A 88 -2.73 -5.49 -11.58
C GLY A 88 -2.48 -5.50 -13.09
N SER A 89 -3.37 -4.86 -13.84
CA SER A 89 -3.39 -4.84 -15.30
C SER A 89 -3.20 -3.42 -15.86
N GLN A 90 -2.87 -3.34 -17.15
CA GLN A 90 -2.72 -2.08 -17.89
C GLN A 90 -3.76 -1.99 -19.00
#